data_AF-A0A944NUQ4-F1
#
_entry.id   AF-A0A944NUQ4-F1
#
_cell.length_a   1.000
_cell.length_b   1.000
_cell.length_c   1.000
_cell.angle_alpha   90.00
_cell.angle_beta   90.00
_cell.angle_gamma   90.00
#
_symmetry.space_group_name_H-M   'P 1'
#
loop_
_entity.id
_entity.type
_entity.pdbx_description
1 polymer ?
#
loop_
_entity_poly.entity_id
_entity_poly.type
_entity_poly.pdbx_seq_one_letter_code
_entity_poly.pdbx_strand_id
1 'polypeptide(L)' 'MMPNVEIRDADGKLLHTYKIIADGIGNLITTEHLFEMAKMNAIEDELVSEDRADELTFSVVG' A
#
# COMPACT_ATOMS: atom_id res chain seq x y z
N MET A 1 14.48 6.94 -5.32
CA MET A 1 13.46 7.89 -4.81
C MET A 1 12.11 7.39 -5.32
N MET A 2 11.18 7.03 -4.45
CA MET A 2 9.89 6.46 -4.87
C MET A 2 9.00 7.58 -5.45
N PRO A 3 8.31 7.37 -6.59
CA PRO A 3 7.43 8.37 -7.18
C PRO A 3 6.20 8.63 -6.30
N ASN A 4 5.74 9.88 -6.30
CA ASN A 4 4.48 10.29 -5.68
C ASN A 4 3.50 10.72 -6.78
N VAL A 5 2.22 10.42 -6.62
CA VAL A 5 1.14 10.93 -7.49
C VAL A 5 0.18 11.75 -6.65
N GLU A 6 -0.09 12.97 -7.12
CA GLU A 6 -1.06 13.87 -6.53
C GLU A 6 -2.41 13.72 -7.22
N ILE A 7 -3.47 13.54 -6.44
CA ILE A 7 -4.85 13.56 -6.93
C ILE A 7 -5.47 14.90 -6.56
N ARG A 8 -5.99 15.60 -7.56
CA ARG A 8 -6.63 16.90 -7.43
C ARG A 8 -8.07 16.84 -7.92
N ASP A 9 -8.94 17.67 -7.35
CA ASP A 9 -10.30 17.84 -7.87
C ASP A 9 -10.34 18.71 -9.14
N ALA A 10 -11.54 18.93 -9.67
CA ALA A 10 -11.75 19.73 -10.88
C ALA A 10 -11.35 21.20 -10.72
N ASP A 11 -11.32 21.72 -9.49
CA ASP A 11 -10.87 23.07 -9.16
C ASP A 11 -9.36 23.14 -8.90
N GLY A 12 -8.65 22.01 -9.02
CA GLY A 12 -7.21 21.88 -8.83
C GLY A 12 -6.76 21.75 -7.37
N LYS A 13 -7.70 21.65 -6.41
CA LYS A 13 -7.38 21.46 -5.00
C LYS A 13 -6.86 20.04 -4.78
N LEU A 14 -5.77 19.92 -4.05
CA LEU A 14 -5.17 18.64 -3.68
C LEU A 14 -6.11 17.88 -2.73
N LEU A 15 -6.47 16.65 -3.13
CA LEU A 15 -7.25 15.72 -2.34
C LEU A 15 -6.34 14.76 -1.57
N HIS A 16 -5.34 14.20 -2.25
CA HIS A 16 -4.45 13.20 -1.66
C HIS A 16 -3.14 13.07 -2.44
N THR A 17 -2.10 12.55 -1.79
CA THR A 17 -0.82 12.20 -2.43
C THR A 17 -0.51 10.74 -2.11
N TYR A 18 -0.49 9.89 -3.15
CA TYR A 18 -0.11 8.49 -3.00
C TYR A 18 1.39 8.32 -3.21
N LYS A 19 2.03 7.55 -2.33
CA LYS A 19 3.37 7.01 -2.53
C LYS A 19 3.26 5.71 -3.32
N ILE A 20 3.95 5.64 -4.46
CA ILE A 20 3.76 4.59 -5.44
C ILE A 20 5.02 3.77 -5.65
N ILE A 21 4.83 2.47 -5.81
CA ILE A 21 5.82 1.54 -6.33
C ILE A 21 5.28 1.06 -7.69
N ALA A 22 6.11 1.11 -8.72
CA ALA A 22 5.76 0.53 -10.01
C ALA A 22 5.92 -0.99 -9.91
N ASP A 23 4.88 -1.74 -10.26
CA ASP A 23 5.06 -3.16 -10.54
C ASP A 23 5.73 -3.32 -11.92
N GLY A 24 6.34 -4.49 -12.18
CA GLY A 24 7.07 -4.75 -13.42
C GLY A 24 6.22 -4.74 -14.70
N ILE A 25 4.90 -4.54 -14.60
CA ILE A 25 3.92 -4.61 -15.69
C ILE A 25 3.20 -3.24 -15.85
N GLY A 26 3.62 -2.21 -15.13
CA GLY A 26 3.05 -0.86 -15.23
C GLY A 26 1.75 -0.67 -14.46
N ASN A 27 1.36 -1.61 -13.59
CA ASN A 27 0.31 -1.33 -12.62
C ASN A 27 0.88 -0.52 -11.46
N LEU A 28 0.00 0.33 -10.96
CA LEU A 28 0.31 1.32 -9.95
C LEU A 28 0.00 0.71 -8.58
N ILE A 29 1.05 0.35 -7.84
CA ILE A 29 0.90 -0.24 -6.50
C ILE A 29 1.11 0.85 -5.45
N THR A 30 0.10 1.05 -4.60
CA THR A 30 0.19 1.93 -3.44
C THR A 30 0.79 1.19 -2.24
N THR A 31 1.28 1.95 -1.25
CA THR A 31 1.74 1.36 0.02
C THR A 31 0.61 0.64 0.77
N GLU A 32 -0.62 1.13 0.68
CA GLU A 32 -1.80 0.48 1.24
C GLU A 32 -2.03 -0.89 0.61
N HIS A 33 -1.96 -0.99 -0.72
CA HIS A 33 -2.08 -2.27 -1.42
C HIS A 33 -1.00 -3.28 -1.00
N LEU A 34 0.23 -2.81 -0.77
CA LEU A 34 1.31 -3.67 -0.27
C LEU A 34 1.04 -4.18 1.15
N PHE A 35 0.45 -3.36 2.01
CA PHE A 35 0.14 -3.75 3.38
C PHE A 35 -1.01 -4.75 3.42
N GLU A 36 -2.04 -4.57 2.60
CA GLU A 36 -3.12 -5.56 2.45
C GLU A 36 -2.60 -6.89 1.91
N MET A 37 -1.75 -6.88 0.87
CA MET A 37 -1.13 -8.11 0.37
C MET A 37 -0.24 -8.78 1.43
N ALA A 38 0.58 -8.01 2.14
CA ALA A 38 1.45 -8.54 3.19
C ALA A 38 0.64 -9.14 4.36
N LYS A 39 -0.48 -8.50 4.72
CA LYS A 39 -1.43 -9.01 5.72
C LYS A 39 -2.04 -10.33 5.28
N MET A 40 -2.55 -10.42 4.04
CA MET A 40 -3.12 -11.67 3.51
C MET A 40 -2.09 -12.80 3.49
N ASN A 41 -0.88 -12.53 2.98
CA ASN A 41 0.19 -13.53 2.96
C ASN A 41 0.56 -14.01 4.37
N ALA A 42 0.62 -13.11 5.36
CA ALA A 42 0.93 -13.49 6.74
C ALA A 42 -0.16 -14.38 7.38
N ILE A 43 -1.42 -14.24 6.96
CA ILE A 43 -2.52 -15.14 7.36
C ILE A 43 -2.40 -16.47 6.62
N GLU A 44 -2.21 -16.46 5.30
CA GLU A 44 -2.09 -17.66 4.47
C GLU A 44 -0.89 -18.53 4.85
N ASP A 45 0.23 -17.89 5.24
CA ASP A 45 1.44 -18.56 5.73
C ASP A 45 1.34 -18.98 7.21
N GLU A 46 0.18 -18.82 7.84
CA GLU A 46 -0.10 -19.13 9.25
C GLU A 46 0.83 -18.41 10.26
N LEU A 47 1.42 -17.27 9.88
CA LEU A 47 2.30 -16.46 10.75
C LEU A 47 1.50 -15.67 11.78
N VAL A 48 0.26 -15.30 11.43
CA VAL A 48 -0.71 -14.65 12.32
C VAL A 48 -2.10 -15.22 12.06
N SER A 49 -2.94 -15.24 13.08
CA SER A 49 -4.34 -15.60 12.92
C SER A 49 -5.16 -14.41 12.38
N GLU A 50 -6.25 -14.70 11.68
CA GLU A 50 -7.10 -13.68 11.04
C GLU A 50 -7.61 -12.63 12.04
N ASP A 51 -7.98 -13.06 13.25
CA ASP A 51 -8.46 -12.21 14.35
C ASP A 51 -7.41 -11.25 14.92
N ARG A 52 -6.12 -11.50 14.64
CA ARG A 52 -4.99 -10.68 15.10
C ARG A 52 -4.29 -9.94 13.98
N ALA A 53 -4.69 -10.15 12.73
CA ALA A 53 -4.04 -9.57 11.57
C ALA A 53 -4.17 -8.03 11.52
N ASP A 54 -5.20 -7.46 12.17
CA ASP A 54 -5.39 -6.01 12.30
C ASP A 54 -4.36 -5.35 13.25
N GLU A 55 -3.66 -6.13 14.08
CA GLU A 55 -2.62 -5.63 14.99
C GLU A 55 -1.26 -5.43 14.28
N LEU A 56 -1.14 -5.91 13.03
CA LEU A 56 0.12 -5.85 12.29
C LEU A 56 0.48 -4.40 11.93
N THR A 57 1.75 -4.06 12.12
CA THR A 57 2.31 -2.78 11.70
C THR A 57 3.24 -3.00 10.52
N PHE A 58 3.11 -2.18 9.47
CA PHE A 58 3.88 -2.32 8.26
C PHE A 58 4.72 -1.08 7.98
N SER A 59 5.94 -1.29 7.49
CA SER A 59 6.83 -0.22 7.06
C SER A 59 7.47 -0.57 5.73
N VAL A 60 7.44 0.36 4.78
CA VAL A 60 8.20 0.22 3.53
C VAL A 60 9.63 0.67 3.78
N VAL A 61 10.56 -0.27 3.77
CA VAL A 61 12.01 0.01 3.80
C VAL A 61 12.55 0.08 2.36
N GLY A 62 13.50 0.98 2.11
CA GLY A 62 14.08 1.21 0.78
C GLY A 62 15.49 1.76 0.85
#